data_AF-A0A7D3Y8J6-F1
#
_entry.id   AF-A0A7D3Y8J6-F1
#
_cell.length_a   1.000
_cell.length_b   1.000
_cell.length_c   1.000
_cell.angle_alpha   90.00
_cell.angle_beta   90.00
_cell.angle_gamma   90.00
#
_symmetry.space_group_name_H-M   'P 1'
#
loop_
_entity.id
_entity.type
_entity.pdbx_description
1 polymer ?
#
loop_
_entity_poly.entity_id
_entity_poly.type
_entity_poly.pdbx_seq_one_letter_code
_entity_poly.pdbx_strand_id
1 'polypeptide(L)'
;MRKKWLCLLAILALAVSAFPLTASADHSQEDSFRQVVVSDPVVEYVVRGKARVFEGIYHYRVKNGNKTITEGWGSTDEGGPAWGSFKQVLHLPKGEFAKKEDLTLELYEGSEKDGSEVHRLSLPLQEGSYTKENNGFKSIQINHPQVIYHVSGKARVFEGTYQYAVSDGHDYLVKGVGRASRGEPDWGKFEETIRIPVETMPVNGTLILELYAMDKKSGQPVYSHHVVMDQTPWQ
;
A
#
# COMPACT_ATOMS: atom_id res chain seq x y z
N MET A 1 -60.79 -85.48 2.10
CA MET A 1 -60.19 -85.48 0.73
C MET A 1 -59.15 -84.37 0.66
N ARG A 2 -57.95 -84.71 0.18
CA ARG A 2 -56.77 -83.83 0.07
C ARG A 2 -56.94 -82.82 -1.06
N LYS A 3 -56.46 -81.59 -0.88
CA LYS A 3 -55.59 -80.90 -1.87
C LYS A 3 -54.94 -79.68 -1.21
N LYS A 4 -53.62 -79.76 -1.05
CA LYS A 4 -52.70 -78.66 -0.74
C LYS A 4 -52.47 -77.86 -2.01
N TRP A 5 -52.54 -76.53 -1.96
CA TRP A 5 -51.83 -75.66 -2.91
C TRP A 5 -51.11 -74.53 -2.16
N LEU A 6 -49.96 -74.18 -2.73
CA LEU A 6 -48.82 -73.45 -2.20
C LEU A 6 -49.02 -71.92 -2.09
N CYS A 7 -48.25 -71.34 -1.16
CA CYS A 7 -47.53 -70.07 -1.18
C CYS A 7 -48.12 -68.84 -1.93
N LEU A 8 -48.27 -67.72 -1.22
CA LEU A 8 -47.27 -66.64 -1.23
C LEU A 8 -47.59 -65.60 -0.14
N LEU A 9 -46.61 -65.33 0.73
CA LEU A 9 -46.55 -64.13 1.55
C LEU A 9 -46.24 -62.93 0.64
N ALA A 10 -47.03 -61.87 0.72
CA ALA A 10 -46.63 -60.54 0.26
C ALA A 10 -46.53 -59.63 1.49
N ILE A 11 -45.29 -59.41 1.94
CA ILE A 11 -44.92 -58.41 2.94
C ILE A 11 -44.96 -57.05 2.24
N LEU A 12 -45.93 -56.22 2.60
CA LEU A 12 -46.01 -54.83 2.15
C LEU A 12 -44.97 -54.01 2.93
N ALA A 13 -43.80 -53.79 2.32
CA ALA A 13 -42.81 -52.87 2.86
C ALA A 13 -43.28 -51.41 2.62
N LEU A 14 -43.56 -50.68 3.70
CA LEU A 14 -43.66 -49.22 3.66
C LEU A 14 -42.28 -48.66 3.30
N ALA A 15 -42.12 -48.21 2.06
CA ALA A 15 -40.99 -47.39 1.67
C ALA A 15 -41.20 -45.99 2.24
N VAL A 16 -40.58 -45.70 3.39
CA VAL A 16 -40.35 -44.33 3.84
C VAL A 16 -39.37 -43.73 2.84
N SER A 17 -39.87 -42.90 1.93
CA SER A 17 -39.05 -42.10 1.03
C SER A 17 -38.24 -41.11 1.87
N ALA A 18 -36.99 -41.46 2.15
CA ALA A 18 -35.99 -40.51 2.60
C ALA A 18 -35.81 -39.50 1.46
N PHE A 19 -36.40 -38.32 1.60
CA PHE A 19 -35.91 -37.15 0.88
C PHE A 19 -34.44 -37.01 1.28
N PRO A 20 -33.48 -37.02 0.34
CA PRO A 20 -32.18 -36.51 0.68
C PRO A 20 -32.41 -35.04 1.06
N LEU A 21 -32.19 -34.71 2.33
CA LEU A 21 -31.77 -33.35 2.66
C LEU A 21 -30.54 -33.13 1.77
N THR A 22 -30.71 -32.39 0.69
CA THR A 22 -29.61 -31.63 0.14
C THR A 22 -29.14 -30.77 1.29
N ALA A 23 -28.07 -31.22 1.95
CA ALA A 23 -27.23 -30.37 2.74
C ALA A 23 -26.91 -29.20 1.79
N SER A 24 -27.55 -28.06 2.03
CA SER A 24 -27.00 -26.78 1.66
C SER A 24 -25.51 -26.89 2.00
N ALA A 25 -24.66 -26.78 0.98
CA ALA A 25 -23.26 -26.49 1.23
C ALA A 25 -23.27 -25.11 1.86
N ASP A 26 -23.49 -25.08 3.16
CA ASP A 26 -23.17 -24.00 4.04
C ASP A 26 -21.64 -23.93 3.93
N HIS A 27 -21.18 -23.13 2.96
CA HIS A 27 -19.80 -22.70 2.88
C HIS A 27 -19.58 -21.84 4.12
N SER A 28 -19.34 -22.53 5.24
CA SER A 28 -18.76 -21.95 6.44
C SER A 28 -17.64 -21.04 6.00
N GLN A 29 -17.68 -19.80 6.46
CA GLN A 29 -16.68 -18.75 6.28
C GLN A 29 -15.25 -19.28 6.54
N GLU A 30 -14.65 -19.94 5.55
CA GLU A 30 -13.21 -20.22 5.55
C GLU A 30 -12.55 -19.01 4.89
N ASP A 31 -12.08 -18.09 5.72
CA ASP A 31 -11.36 -16.85 5.40
C ASP A 31 -10.59 -16.98 4.07
N SER A 32 -10.99 -16.24 3.02
CA SER A 32 -10.30 -16.27 1.70
C SER A 32 -8.96 -15.54 1.73
N PHE A 33 -8.68 -14.84 2.82
CA PHE A 33 -7.44 -14.13 3.07
C PHE A 33 -6.87 -14.60 4.41
N ARG A 34 -5.55 -14.70 4.51
CA ARG A 34 -4.91 -15.03 5.79
C ARG A 34 -3.48 -14.53 5.83
N GLN A 35 -2.95 -14.45 7.05
CA GLN A 35 -1.58 -14.00 7.31
C GLN A 35 -1.34 -12.62 6.68
N VAL A 36 -2.37 -11.76 6.73
CA VAL A 36 -2.28 -10.41 6.19
C VAL A 36 -1.45 -9.57 7.15
N VAL A 37 -0.40 -8.96 6.63
CA VAL A 37 0.53 -8.12 7.39
C VAL A 37 0.65 -6.79 6.65
N VAL A 38 0.48 -5.70 7.39
CA VAL A 38 0.69 -4.33 6.92
C VAL A 38 2.00 -3.84 7.52
N SER A 39 2.91 -3.34 6.69
CA SER A 39 4.17 -2.74 7.17
C SER A 39 3.91 -1.41 7.86
N ASP A 40 4.87 -0.95 8.66
CA ASP A 40 4.88 0.46 9.07
C ASP A 40 4.88 1.36 7.82
N PRO A 41 4.03 2.40 7.78
CA PRO A 41 3.98 3.30 6.63
C PRO A 41 5.22 4.18 6.55
N VAL A 42 5.55 4.56 5.32
CA VAL A 42 6.51 5.61 5.01
C VAL A 42 5.84 6.74 4.24
N VAL A 43 6.30 7.96 4.47
CA VAL A 43 5.83 9.16 3.77
C VAL A 43 6.85 9.46 2.68
N GLU A 44 6.42 9.32 1.43
CA GLU A 44 7.25 9.53 0.26
C GLU A 44 7.09 10.95 -0.28
N TYR A 45 8.23 11.62 -0.45
CA TYR A 45 8.34 12.85 -1.25
C TYR A 45 9.18 12.57 -2.48
N VAL A 46 8.77 13.11 -3.61
CA VAL A 46 9.58 13.08 -4.84
C VAL A 46 10.01 14.49 -5.18
N VAL A 47 11.31 14.73 -5.08
CA VAL A 47 11.97 16.00 -5.40
C VAL A 47 12.65 15.88 -6.74
N ARG A 48 12.41 16.83 -7.63
CA ARG A 48 13.09 16.96 -8.92
C ARG A 48 13.74 18.32 -9.01
N GLY A 49 14.80 18.41 -9.79
CA GLY A 49 15.46 19.68 -10.04
C GLY A 49 16.66 19.53 -10.93
N LYS A 50 17.45 20.60 -11.00
CA LYS A 50 18.75 20.61 -11.64
C LYS A 50 19.83 20.95 -10.63
N ALA A 51 20.96 20.27 -10.72
CA ALA A 51 22.15 20.60 -9.97
C ALA A 51 23.38 20.73 -10.87
N ARG A 52 24.29 21.60 -10.47
CA ARG A 52 25.62 21.79 -11.06
C ARG A 52 26.61 21.66 -9.91
N VAL A 53 27.04 20.44 -9.67
CA VAL A 53 27.87 20.03 -8.54
C VAL A 53 28.99 19.12 -9.04
N PHE A 54 30.11 19.08 -8.34
CA PHE A 54 31.25 18.25 -8.71
C PHE A 54 30.86 16.77 -8.86
N GLU A 55 31.28 16.16 -9.97
CA GLU A 55 30.91 14.78 -10.37
C GLU A 55 29.40 14.47 -10.39
N GLY A 56 28.54 15.49 -10.30
CA GLY A 56 27.11 15.31 -10.22
C GLY A 56 26.61 14.81 -8.86
N ILE A 57 27.46 14.78 -7.83
CA ILE A 57 27.09 14.29 -6.50
C ILE A 57 26.61 15.44 -5.62
N TYR A 58 25.43 15.28 -5.04
CA TYR A 58 24.88 16.18 -4.04
C TYR A 58 24.45 15.42 -2.80
N HIS A 59 24.35 16.15 -1.70
CA HIS A 59 23.83 15.66 -0.44
C HIS A 59 22.48 16.29 -0.15
N TYR A 60 21.67 15.59 0.63
CA TYR A 60 20.41 16.10 1.13
C TYR A 60 20.24 15.78 2.61
N ARG A 61 19.48 16.62 3.30
CA ARG A 61 18.91 16.29 4.60
C ARG A 61 17.53 16.92 4.76
N VAL A 62 16.65 16.20 5.44
CA VAL A 62 15.33 16.68 5.84
C VAL A 62 15.36 16.96 7.33
N LYS A 63 14.88 18.12 7.73
CA LYS A 63 14.89 18.58 9.12
C LYS A 63 13.49 18.98 9.58
N ASN A 64 13.24 18.76 10.87
CA ASN A 64 12.18 19.43 11.61
C ASN A 64 12.86 20.31 12.67
N GLY A 65 12.87 21.63 12.44
CA GLY A 65 13.69 22.56 13.21
C GLY A 65 15.17 22.16 13.21
N ASN A 66 15.71 21.86 14.40
CA ASN A 66 17.11 21.46 14.56
C ASN A 66 17.35 19.94 14.42
N LYS A 67 16.29 19.13 14.35
CA LYS A 67 16.41 17.68 14.28
C LYS A 67 16.48 17.22 12.82
N THR A 68 17.55 16.52 12.46
CA THR A 68 17.62 15.77 11.19
C THR A 68 16.71 14.54 11.28
N ILE A 69 15.79 14.42 10.33
CA ILE A 69 14.85 13.29 10.20
C ILE A 69 15.45 12.21 9.32
N THR A 70 16.01 12.60 8.17
CA THR A 70 16.73 11.71 7.25
C THR A 70 17.76 12.52 6.48
N GLU A 71 18.83 11.87 6.04
CA GLU A 71 19.87 12.46 5.21
C GLU A 71 20.48 11.42 4.28
N GLY A 72 21.19 11.88 3.25
CA GLY A 72 21.81 11.01 2.28
C GLY A 72 22.45 11.80 1.16
N TRP A 73 22.64 11.12 0.03
CA TRP A 73 23.19 11.69 -1.18
C TRP A 73 22.43 11.19 -2.40
N GLY A 74 22.58 11.92 -3.50
CA GLY A 74 22.04 11.56 -4.80
C GLY A 74 23.00 11.98 -5.90
N SER A 75 22.69 11.59 -7.13
CA SER A 75 23.44 11.97 -8.31
C SER A 75 22.55 12.63 -9.35
N THR A 76 23.16 13.49 -10.16
CA THR A 76 22.57 14.02 -11.38
C THR A 76 22.97 13.18 -12.59
N ASP A 77 22.28 13.38 -13.72
CA ASP A 77 22.65 12.78 -15.01
C ASP A 77 23.91 13.41 -15.64
N GLU A 78 24.27 14.63 -15.26
CA GLU A 78 25.49 15.34 -15.67
C GLU A 78 26.19 16.01 -14.48
N GLY A 79 27.51 15.91 -14.42
CA GLY A 79 28.34 16.63 -13.44
C GLY A 79 28.68 18.06 -13.86
N GLY A 80 29.09 18.87 -12.89
CA GLY A 80 29.62 20.21 -13.14
C GLY A 80 30.77 20.18 -14.17
N PRO A 81 30.88 21.17 -15.07
CA PRO A 81 30.22 22.48 -15.04
C PRO A 81 28.81 22.52 -15.65
N ALA A 82 28.31 21.42 -16.19
CA ALA A 82 26.97 21.36 -16.76
C ALA A 82 25.88 21.27 -15.68
N TRP A 83 24.63 21.52 -16.07
CA TRP A 83 23.47 21.38 -15.19
C TRP A 83 22.82 20.02 -15.44
N GLY A 84 23.06 19.07 -14.56
CA GLY A 84 22.40 17.78 -14.59
C GLY A 84 21.03 17.81 -13.91
N SER A 85 20.09 17.01 -14.41
CA SER A 85 18.79 16.78 -13.80
C SER A 85 18.89 15.70 -12.72
N PHE A 86 18.05 15.80 -11.69
CA PHE A 86 17.93 14.75 -10.68
C PHE A 86 16.48 14.46 -10.30
N LYS A 87 16.28 13.25 -9.76
CA LYS A 87 15.06 12.82 -9.07
C LYS A 87 15.48 12.17 -7.75
N GLN A 88 15.20 12.83 -6.65
CA GLN A 88 15.39 12.30 -5.31
C GLN A 88 14.05 11.80 -4.76
N VAL A 89 14.01 10.55 -4.32
CA VAL A 89 12.90 10.00 -3.54
C VAL A 89 13.32 10.03 -2.08
N LEU A 90 12.51 10.66 -1.24
CA LEU A 90 12.74 10.77 0.20
C LEU A 90 11.70 9.90 0.91
N HIS A 91 12.16 9.00 1.77
CA HIS A 91 11.30 8.19 2.63
C HIS A 91 11.45 8.67 4.06
N LEU A 92 10.37 9.24 4.60
CA LEU A 92 10.31 9.66 5.99
C LEU A 92 9.49 8.63 6.77
N PRO A 93 9.90 8.26 7.99
CA PRO A 93 9.06 7.43 8.85
C PRO A 93 7.76 8.17 9.18
N LYS A 94 6.73 7.43 9.58
CA LYS A 94 5.53 8.03 10.17
C LYS A 94 5.90 8.83 11.41
N GLY A 95 5.17 9.92 11.65
CA GLY A 95 5.31 10.75 12.84
C GLY A 95 4.56 12.06 12.70
N GLU A 96 4.40 12.78 13.81
CA GLU A 96 3.65 14.05 13.85
C GLU A 96 4.10 15.06 12.76
N PHE A 97 5.38 15.04 12.40
CA PHE A 97 5.96 15.97 11.44
C PHE A 97 5.43 15.76 10.02
N ALA A 98 4.92 14.59 9.68
CA ALA A 98 4.50 14.29 8.31
C ALA A 98 3.18 14.97 7.89
N LYS A 99 2.41 15.47 8.86
CA LYS A 99 1.25 16.35 8.60
C LYS A 99 1.55 17.82 8.90
N LYS A 100 2.72 18.13 9.46
CA LYS A 100 3.11 19.50 9.82
C LYS A 100 3.89 20.12 8.67
N GLU A 101 3.67 21.41 8.46
CA GLU A 101 4.29 22.19 7.38
C GLU A 101 5.74 22.63 7.67
N ASP A 102 6.31 22.21 8.81
CA ASP A 102 7.60 22.74 9.31
C ASP A 102 8.83 21.97 8.79
N LEU A 103 8.63 20.99 7.91
CA LEU A 103 9.74 20.23 7.34
C LEU A 103 10.57 21.09 6.39
N THR A 104 11.89 21.01 6.51
CA THR A 104 12.84 21.71 5.64
C THR A 104 13.70 20.69 4.90
N LEU A 105 13.76 20.80 3.57
CA LEU A 105 14.75 20.14 2.74
C LEU A 105 15.98 21.05 2.60
N GLU A 106 17.14 20.50 2.90
CA GLU A 106 18.42 21.11 2.56
C GLU A 106 19.11 20.24 1.49
N LEU A 107 19.53 20.87 0.39
CA LEU A 107 20.39 20.29 -0.65
C LEU A 107 21.73 21.01 -0.60
N TYR A 108 22.84 20.29 -0.71
CA TYR A 108 24.17 20.91 -0.69
C TYR A 108 25.20 20.06 -1.43
N GLU A 109 26.34 20.68 -1.75
CA GLU A 109 27.50 20.04 -2.33
C GLU A 109 28.60 19.92 -1.26
N GLY A 110 29.34 18.82 -1.28
CA GLY A 110 30.56 18.68 -0.47
C GLY A 110 31.76 19.27 -1.21
N SER A 111 32.46 20.21 -0.59
CA SER A 111 33.69 20.79 -1.13
C SER A 111 34.77 19.72 -1.32
N GLU A 112 35.34 19.60 -2.50
CA GLU A 112 36.44 18.67 -2.78
C GLU A 112 37.70 18.97 -1.96
N LYS A 113 37.84 20.22 -1.50
CA LYS A 113 39.06 20.67 -0.81
C LYS A 113 39.12 20.18 0.62
N ASP A 114 37.98 20.19 1.31
CA ASP A 114 37.91 20.05 2.77
C ASP A 114 36.62 19.36 3.25
N GLY A 115 35.73 18.93 2.36
CA GLY A 115 34.45 18.31 2.68
C GLY A 115 33.40 19.26 3.25
N SER A 116 33.68 20.58 3.31
CA SER A 116 32.73 21.55 3.84
C SER A 116 31.47 21.66 2.97
N GLU A 117 30.32 21.96 3.58
CA GLU A 117 29.08 22.18 2.85
C GLU A 117 29.15 23.49 2.05
N VAL A 118 29.04 23.39 0.73
CA VAL A 118 28.94 24.53 -0.17
C VAL A 118 27.62 24.48 -0.94
N HIS A 119 27.24 25.62 -1.54
CA HIS A 119 26.01 25.76 -2.33
C HIS A 119 24.75 25.24 -1.64
N ARG A 120 24.64 25.38 -0.32
CA ARG A 120 23.46 24.92 0.41
C ARG A 120 22.20 25.69 -0.02
N LEU A 121 21.19 24.95 -0.45
CA LEU A 121 19.84 25.43 -0.74
C LEU A 121 18.89 24.85 0.31
N SER A 122 18.12 25.71 0.97
CA SER A 122 17.14 25.33 1.99
C SER A 122 15.74 25.77 1.55
N LEU A 123 14.80 24.85 1.55
CA LEU A 123 13.42 25.00 1.10
C LEU A 123 12.46 24.29 2.07
N PRO A 124 11.21 24.76 2.23
CA PRO A 124 10.20 23.94 2.89
C PRO A 124 9.98 22.66 2.07
N LEU A 125 9.81 21.52 2.74
CA LEU A 125 9.49 20.24 2.11
C LEU A 125 7.97 20.14 1.95
N GLN A 126 7.44 20.95 1.04
CA GLN A 126 6.02 20.99 0.68
C GLN A 126 5.88 20.83 -0.82
N GLU A 127 4.70 20.45 -1.28
CA GLU A 127 4.45 20.41 -2.71
C GLU A 127 4.63 21.81 -3.32
N GLY A 128 5.29 21.87 -4.47
CA GLY A 128 5.27 23.06 -5.30
C GLY A 128 6.44 23.14 -6.26
N SER A 129 6.46 24.23 -7.02
CA SER A 129 7.63 24.66 -7.79
C SER A 129 8.29 25.84 -7.08
N TYR A 130 9.58 25.72 -6.80
CA TYR A 130 10.36 26.72 -6.08
C TYR A 130 11.23 27.52 -7.02
N THR A 131 11.16 28.85 -6.89
CA THR A 131 12.00 29.80 -7.65
C THR A 131 13.33 30.09 -6.97
N LYS A 132 13.47 29.77 -5.67
CA LYS A 132 14.72 29.94 -4.93
C LYS A 132 15.77 28.98 -5.48
N GLU A 133 16.91 29.53 -5.87
CA GLU A 133 18.02 28.83 -6.50
C GLU A 133 19.37 29.39 -5.99
N ASN A 134 20.47 28.71 -6.33
CA ASN A 134 21.82 29.17 -6.08
C ASN A 134 22.80 28.63 -7.15
N ASN A 135 24.11 28.76 -6.92
CA ASN A 135 25.12 28.34 -7.88
C ASN A 135 25.16 26.81 -8.15
N GLY A 136 24.64 26.00 -7.22
CA GLY A 136 24.64 24.54 -7.29
C GLY A 136 23.28 23.93 -7.59
N PHE A 137 22.16 24.58 -7.29
CA PHE A 137 20.81 24.01 -7.40
C PHE A 137 19.80 25.00 -7.95
N LYS A 138 18.91 24.53 -8.86
CA LYS A 138 17.80 25.34 -9.41
C LYS A 138 16.63 24.49 -9.89
N SER A 139 15.52 25.18 -10.21
CA SER A 139 14.31 24.58 -10.78
C SER A 139 13.75 23.44 -9.93
N ILE A 140 13.70 23.64 -8.61
CA ILE A 140 13.26 22.59 -7.68
C ILE A 140 11.74 22.44 -7.73
N GLN A 141 11.29 21.19 -7.86
CA GLN A 141 9.89 20.81 -7.84
C GLN A 141 9.70 19.65 -6.86
N ILE A 142 8.68 19.75 -6.01
CA ILE A 142 8.30 18.72 -5.06
C ILE A 142 6.88 18.30 -5.39
N ASN A 143 6.67 16.99 -5.60
CA ASN A 143 5.35 16.43 -5.86
C ASN A 143 4.52 16.32 -4.57
N HIS A 144 3.20 16.17 -4.72
CA HIS A 144 2.29 15.81 -3.62
C HIS A 144 2.84 14.60 -2.87
N PRO A 145 3.03 14.70 -1.54
CA PRO A 145 3.51 13.58 -0.75
C PRO A 145 2.45 12.50 -0.61
N GLN A 146 2.90 11.25 -0.50
CA GLN A 146 2.02 10.09 -0.36
C GLN A 146 2.47 9.22 0.80
N VAL A 147 1.51 8.63 1.51
CA VAL A 147 1.74 7.58 2.50
C VAL A 147 1.72 6.24 1.78
N ILE A 148 2.79 5.47 1.94
CA ILE A 148 2.97 4.17 1.30
C ILE A 148 2.84 3.08 2.36
N TYR A 149 1.96 2.13 2.10
CA TYR A 149 1.80 0.90 2.87
C TYR A 149 2.18 -0.29 2.00
N HIS A 150 3.00 -1.19 2.54
CA HIS A 150 3.21 -2.50 1.95
C HIS A 150 2.35 -3.52 2.68
N VAL A 151 1.45 -4.15 1.94
CA VAL A 151 0.56 -5.20 2.45
C VAL A 151 0.97 -6.51 1.83
N SER A 152 1.13 -7.54 2.66
CA SER A 152 1.42 -8.89 2.18
C SER A 152 0.50 -9.90 2.83
N GLY A 153 0.31 -11.04 2.20
CA GLY A 153 -0.48 -12.12 2.78
C GLY A 153 -0.67 -13.28 1.83
N LYS A 154 -1.68 -14.09 2.12
CA LYS A 154 -2.13 -15.16 1.24
C LYS A 154 -3.61 -15.01 0.93
N ALA A 155 -3.96 -15.27 -0.31
CA ALA A 155 -5.35 -15.31 -0.76
C ALA A 155 -5.65 -16.66 -1.42
N ARG A 156 -6.86 -17.15 -1.20
CA ARG A 156 -7.48 -18.28 -1.90
C ARG A 156 -8.77 -17.73 -2.50
N VAL A 157 -8.64 -17.18 -3.69
CA VAL A 157 -9.70 -16.54 -4.48
C VAL A 157 -9.66 -17.06 -5.91
N PHE A 158 -10.80 -17.04 -6.60
CA PHE A 158 -10.89 -17.49 -7.99
C PHE A 158 -9.87 -16.78 -8.90
N GLU A 159 -9.11 -17.55 -9.68
CA GLU A 159 -8.00 -17.06 -10.53
C GLU A 159 -6.90 -16.26 -9.80
N GLY A 160 -6.93 -16.19 -8.47
CA GLY A 160 -6.00 -15.39 -7.66
C GLY A 160 -6.31 -13.90 -7.69
N THR A 161 -7.42 -13.46 -8.28
CA THR A 161 -7.78 -12.05 -8.39
C THR A 161 -8.64 -11.63 -7.21
N TYR A 162 -8.22 -10.56 -6.52
CA TYR A 162 -8.97 -9.95 -5.44
C TYR A 162 -9.10 -8.44 -5.65
N GLN A 163 -10.03 -7.84 -4.93
CA GLN A 163 -10.22 -6.40 -4.83
C GLN A 163 -9.74 -5.94 -3.46
N TYR A 164 -9.35 -4.67 -3.38
CA TYR A 164 -9.10 -4.02 -2.12
C TYR A 164 -9.67 -2.62 -2.09
N ALA A 165 -10.01 -2.17 -0.88
CA ALA A 165 -10.40 -0.80 -0.61
C ALA A 165 -9.81 -0.35 0.73
N VAL A 166 -9.35 0.90 0.79
CA VAL A 166 -8.95 1.54 2.05
C VAL A 166 -9.95 2.62 2.38
N SER A 167 -10.45 2.63 3.61
CA SER A 167 -11.36 3.66 4.11
C SER A 167 -10.92 4.18 5.47
N ASP A 168 -11.43 5.36 5.82
CA ASP A 168 -11.34 5.94 7.17
C ASP A 168 -12.65 5.76 7.98
N GLY A 169 -13.53 4.87 7.49
CA GLY A 169 -14.87 4.64 8.01
C GLY A 169 -15.96 5.57 7.46
N HIS A 170 -15.59 6.68 6.79
CA HIS A 170 -16.54 7.62 6.18
C HIS A 170 -16.45 7.55 4.66
N ASP A 171 -15.23 7.60 4.13
CA ASP A 171 -14.95 7.61 2.70
C ASP A 171 -13.95 6.53 2.31
N TYR A 172 -14.01 6.10 1.04
CA TYR A 172 -12.97 5.27 0.46
C TYR A 172 -11.84 6.17 -0.07
N LEU A 173 -10.64 5.99 0.47
CA LEU A 173 -9.45 6.74 0.09
C LEU A 173 -8.78 6.15 -1.15
N VAL A 174 -8.77 4.81 -1.25
CA VAL A 174 -8.16 4.07 -2.37
C VAL A 174 -8.98 2.82 -2.65
N LYS A 175 -9.09 2.44 -3.93
CA LYS A 175 -9.61 1.14 -4.37
C LYS A 175 -8.71 0.56 -5.44
N GLY A 176 -8.60 -0.76 -5.50
CA GLY A 176 -7.78 -1.41 -6.51
C GLY A 176 -8.04 -2.90 -6.66
N VAL A 177 -7.29 -3.49 -7.59
CA VAL A 177 -7.31 -4.92 -7.89
C VAL A 177 -5.93 -5.47 -7.62
N GLY A 178 -5.86 -6.54 -6.84
CA GLY A 178 -4.62 -7.26 -6.60
C GLY A 178 -4.66 -8.67 -7.19
N ARG A 179 -3.47 -9.27 -7.31
CA ARG A 179 -3.33 -10.65 -7.81
C ARG A 179 -2.41 -11.47 -6.92
N ALA A 180 -2.91 -12.58 -6.43
CA ALA A 180 -2.14 -13.59 -5.74
C ALA A 180 -1.40 -14.49 -6.74
N SER A 181 -0.29 -15.07 -6.30
CA SER A 181 0.57 -15.93 -7.14
C SER A 181 -0.10 -17.23 -7.60
N ARG A 182 -1.21 -17.61 -6.97
CA ARG A 182 -2.09 -18.73 -7.33
C ARG A 182 -3.54 -18.36 -7.05
N GLY A 183 -4.46 -19.00 -7.75
CA GLY A 183 -5.89 -18.97 -7.45
C GLY A 183 -6.37 -20.25 -6.79
N GLU A 184 -7.63 -20.24 -6.40
CA GLU A 184 -8.35 -21.42 -5.92
C GLU A 184 -8.11 -22.65 -6.81
N PRO A 185 -7.99 -23.87 -6.22
CA PRO A 185 -8.17 -24.17 -4.79
C PRO A 185 -6.94 -23.87 -3.91
N ASP A 186 -5.81 -23.51 -4.53
CA ASP A 186 -4.56 -23.25 -3.82
C ASP A 186 -4.55 -21.86 -3.15
N TRP A 187 -3.69 -21.74 -2.13
CA TRP A 187 -3.33 -20.44 -1.57
C TRP A 187 -2.21 -19.79 -2.37
N GLY A 188 -2.47 -18.62 -2.95
CA GLY A 188 -1.46 -17.75 -3.54
C GLY A 188 -0.93 -16.72 -2.53
N LYS A 189 0.35 -16.36 -2.64
CA LYS A 189 0.91 -15.21 -1.92
C LYS A 189 0.59 -13.94 -2.68
N PHE A 190 0.35 -12.83 -1.98
CA PHE A 190 0.24 -11.52 -2.60
C PHE A 190 1.09 -10.49 -1.85
N GLU A 191 1.51 -9.48 -2.60
CA GLU A 191 2.16 -8.27 -2.11
C GLU A 191 1.52 -7.10 -2.85
N GLU A 192 1.05 -6.10 -2.12
CA GLU A 192 0.36 -4.92 -2.65
C GLU A 192 0.99 -3.66 -2.06
N THR A 193 1.21 -2.65 -2.90
CA THR A 193 1.70 -1.35 -2.45
C THR A 193 0.61 -0.32 -2.58
N ILE A 194 0.02 0.05 -1.45
CA ILE A 194 -1.06 1.02 -1.38
C ILE A 194 -0.46 2.41 -1.17
N ARG A 195 -0.88 3.37 -2.01
CA ARG A 195 -0.43 4.77 -1.94
C ARG A 195 -1.62 5.67 -1.69
N ILE A 196 -1.59 6.43 -0.59
CA ILE A 196 -2.64 7.37 -0.19
C ILE A 196 -2.04 8.78 -0.17
N PRO A 197 -2.58 9.76 -0.91
CA PRO A 197 -2.13 11.15 -0.80
C PRO A 197 -2.20 11.65 0.65
N VAL A 198 -1.17 12.34 1.14
CA VAL A 198 -1.14 12.79 2.54
C VAL A 198 -2.30 13.73 2.86
N GLU A 199 -2.73 14.54 1.89
CA GLU A 199 -3.85 15.49 2.02
C GLU A 199 -5.22 14.83 2.20
N THR A 200 -5.38 13.57 1.77
CA THR A 200 -6.61 12.80 1.96
C THR A 200 -6.58 11.94 3.22
N MET A 201 -5.46 11.91 3.93
CA MET A 201 -5.34 11.17 5.18
C MET A 201 -6.22 11.80 6.26
N PRO A 202 -7.00 11.01 7.01
CA PRO A 202 -7.82 11.54 8.10
C PRO A 202 -6.92 12.20 9.14
N VAL A 203 -7.31 13.36 9.68
CA VAL A 203 -6.53 14.04 10.74
C VAL A 203 -6.48 13.17 11.99
N ASN A 204 -7.63 12.64 12.39
CA ASN A 204 -7.83 11.68 13.46
C ASN A 204 -8.72 10.54 12.94
N GLY A 205 -8.38 9.29 13.25
CA GLY A 205 -9.16 8.15 12.78
C GLY A 205 -8.35 6.89 12.59
N THR A 206 -9.02 5.82 12.18
CA THR A 206 -8.42 4.52 11.87
C THR A 206 -8.55 4.25 10.38
N LEU A 207 -7.46 3.84 9.75
CA LEU A 207 -7.50 3.34 8.38
C LEU A 207 -7.78 1.84 8.39
N ILE A 208 -8.75 1.44 7.57
CA ILE A 208 -9.18 0.05 7.45
C ILE A 208 -8.98 -0.39 6.00
N LEU A 209 -8.23 -1.47 5.83
CA LEU A 209 -8.14 -2.23 4.59
C LEU A 209 -9.24 -3.26 4.55
N GLU A 210 -10.07 -3.23 3.51
CA GLU A 210 -10.93 -4.33 3.12
C GLU A 210 -10.31 -5.06 1.94
N LEU A 211 -10.13 -6.38 2.06
CA LEU A 211 -9.77 -7.30 0.98
C LEU A 211 -10.98 -8.17 0.67
N TYR A 212 -11.37 -8.29 -0.59
CA TYR A 212 -12.56 -9.07 -0.96
C TYR A 212 -12.43 -9.67 -2.36
N ALA A 213 -13.24 -10.70 -2.64
CA ALA A 213 -13.44 -11.20 -4.00
C ALA A 213 -14.77 -10.70 -4.55
N MET A 214 -14.95 -10.79 -5.88
CA MET A 214 -16.23 -10.48 -6.52
C MET A 214 -16.92 -11.78 -6.91
N ASP A 215 -18.18 -11.93 -6.54
CA ASP A 215 -18.99 -13.04 -7.01
C ASP A 215 -19.25 -12.88 -8.52
N LYS A 216 -18.92 -13.91 -9.30
CA LYS A 216 -18.99 -13.84 -10.76
C LYS A 216 -20.42 -13.69 -11.31
N LYS A 217 -21.43 -14.10 -10.54
CA LYS A 217 -22.82 -14.10 -11.00
C LYS A 217 -23.52 -12.79 -10.70
N SER A 218 -23.33 -12.29 -9.48
CA SER A 218 -24.00 -11.09 -8.96
C SER A 218 -23.15 -9.82 -9.07
N GLY A 219 -21.83 -9.95 -9.23
CA GLY A 219 -20.88 -8.83 -9.20
C GLY A 219 -20.76 -8.19 -7.81
N GLN A 220 -21.25 -8.85 -6.76
CA GLN A 220 -21.22 -8.34 -5.39
C GLN A 220 -19.92 -8.75 -4.67
N PRO A 221 -19.43 -7.94 -3.72
CA PRO A 221 -18.35 -8.34 -2.82
C PRO A 221 -18.70 -9.61 -2.04
N VAL A 222 -17.76 -10.55 -1.99
CA VAL A 222 -17.82 -11.77 -1.18
C VAL A 222 -16.45 -12.01 -0.53
N TYR A 223 -16.46 -12.76 0.57
CA TYR A 223 -15.25 -13.11 1.33
C TYR A 223 -14.44 -11.90 1.82
N SER A 224 -15.12 -10.85 2.31
CA SER A 224 -14.46 -9.66 2.84
C SER A 224 -13.65 -9.95 4.10
N HIS A 225 -12.41 -9.48 4.12
CA HIS A 225 -11.48 -9.53 5.24
C HIS A 225 -11.02 -8.11 5.57
N HIS A 226 -11.18 -7.70 6.83
CA HIS A 226 -10.87 -6.34 7.27
C HIS A 226 -9.62 -6.31 8.15
N VAL A 227 -8.72 -5.37 7.88
CA VAL A 227 -7.47 -5.19 8.63
C VAL A 227 -7.33 -3.73 9.00
N VAL A 228 -7.06 -3.45 10.28
CA VAL A 228 -6.63 -2.12 10.71
C VAL A 228 -5.22 -1.88 10.18
N MET A 229 -5.06 -0.89 9.31
CA MET A 229 -3.77 -0.54 8.71
C MET A 229 -2.99 0.40 9.62
N ASP A 230 -3.66 1.44 10.12
CA ASP A 230 -3.00 2.55 10.81
C ASP A 230 -3.99 3.38 11.62
N GLN A 231 -3.46 4.21 12.52
CA GLN A 231 -4.23 5.14 13.34
C GLN A 231 -3.58 6.52 13.38
N THR A 232 -4.42 7.55 13.32
CA THR A 232 -4.02 8.96 13.33
C THR A 232 -4.61 9.70 14.55
N PRO A 233 -3.95 10.75 15.07
CA PRO A 233 -2.71 11.33 14.55
C PRO A 233 -1.50 10.44 14.85
N TRP A 234 -0.51 10.46 13.98
CA TRP A 234 0.75 9.75 14.23
C TRP A 234 1.48 10.39 15.41
N GLN A 235 1.89 9.55 16.37
CA GLN A 235 2.68 9.95 17.54
C GLN A 235 4.18 9.87 17.25
#